data_AF-A0AA38XTP8-F1
#
_entry.id   AF-A0AA38XTP8-F1
#
_cell.length_a   1.000
_cell.length_b   1.000
_cell.length_c   1.000
_cell.angle_alpha   90.00
_cell.angle_beta   90.00
_cell.angle_gamma   90.00
#
_symmetry.space_group_name_H-M   'P 1'
#
loop_
_entity.id
_entity.type
_entity.pdbx_description
1 polymer ?
#
loop_
_entity_poly.entity_id
_entity_poly.type
_entity_poly.pdbx_seq_one_letter_code
_entity_poly.pdbx_strand_id
1 'polypeptide(L)' 'MTKIDPAWLEAFDKELLHLFAIDHSDAGMDELLPRCYSNLPAREAELAFGDDYGLDRDDALWPRPGLERRC' A
#
# COMPACT_ATOMS: atom_id res chain seq x y z
N MET A 1 3.70 23.69 -4.20
CA MET A 1 3.95 22.30 -3.78
C MET A 1 3.42 22.11 -2.36
N THR A 2 2.28 21.45 -2.20
CA THR A 2 1.71 21.04 -0.90
C THR A 2 2.49 19.86 -0.34
N LYS A 3 3.44 20.08 0.56
CA LYS A 3 4.17 18.97 1.20
C LYS A 3 3.15 17.96 1.77
N ILE A 4 3.35 16.67 1.48
CA ILE A 4 2.54 15.61 2.10
C ILE A 4 2.82 15.66 3.61
N ASP A 5 1.78 15.47 4.42
CA ASP A 5 1.93 15.37 5.86
C ASP A 5 2.81 14.15 6.19
N PRO A 6 3.98 14.35 6.84
CA PRO A 6 4.91 13.26 7.10
C PRO A 6 4.31 12.19 8.02
N ALA A 7 3.38 12.57 8.89
CA ALA A 7 2.65 11.63 9.75
C ALA A 7 1.69 10.72 8.96
N TRP A 8 1.11 11.22 7.86
CA TRP A 8 0.27 10.41 6.99
C TRP A 8 1.13 9.47 6.14
N LEU A 9 2.26 9.96 5.63
CA LEU A 9 3.20 9.15 4.85
C LEU A 9 3.75 7.99 5.70
N GLU A 10 4.17 8.25 6.93
CA GLU A 10 4.69 7.20 7.83
C GLU A 10 3.63 6.14 8.17
N ALA A 11 2.34 6.53 8.24
CA ALA A 11 1.24 5.58 8.42
C ALA A 11 1.01 4.75 7.15
N PHE A 12 1.09 5.38 5.98
CA PHE A 12 0.96 4.71 4.69
C PHE A 12 2.08 3.69 4.45
N ASP A 13 3.34 4.05 4.73
CA ASP A 13 4.47 3.13 4.67
C ASP A 13 4.33 1.93 5.59
N LYS A 14 3.79 2.12 6.81
CA LYS A 14 3.56 1.00 7.74
C LYS A 14 2.52 0.03 7.19
N GLU A 15 1.45 0.51 6.57
CA GLU A 15 0.44 -0.35 5.95
C GLU A 15 1.00 -1.06 4.70
N LEU A 16 1.77 -0.36 3.86
CA LEU A 16 2.46 -0.94 2.69
C LEU A 16 3.45 -2.03 3.09
N LEU A 17 4.29 -1.78 4.09
CA LEU A 17 5.21 -2.77 4.64
C LEU A 17 4.46 -3.95 5.26
N HIS A 18 3.28 -3.72 5.84
CA HIS A 18 2.47 -4.79 6.42
C HIS A 18 1.78 -5.67 5.37
N LEU A 19 1.41 -5.13 4.21
CA LEU A 19 0.59 -5.85 3.23
C LEU A 19 1.39 -6.33 2.01
N PHE A 20 2.48 -5.64 1.69
CA PHE A 20 3.32 -5.89 0.53
C PHE A 20 4.80 -6.06 0.85
N ALA A 21 5.22 -5.86 2.12
CA ALA A 21 6.61 -5.89 2.55
C ALA A 21 7.55 -4.92 1.81
N ILE A 22 6.98 -3.89 1.17
CA ILE A 22 7.71 -2.81 0.49
C ILE A 22 7.35 -1.47 1.12
N ASP A 23 8.24 -0.49 1.03
CA ASP A 23 7.96 0.91 1.38
C ASP A 23 7.78 1.75 0.10
N HIS A 24 7.31 3.00 0.22
CA HIS A 24 7.13 3.85 -0.95
C HIS A 24 8.44 4.12 -1.70
N SER A 25 9.59 4.20 -1.01
CA SER A 25 10.91 4.32 -1.65
C SER A 25 11.30 3.06 -2.40
N ASP A 26 11.06 1.87 -1.84
CA ASP A 26 11.30 0.59 -2.53
C ASP A 26 10.40 0.44 -3.78
N ALA A 27 9.16 0.93 -3.70
CA ALA A 27 8.25 1.05 -4.84
C ALA A 27 8.70 2.10 -5.88
N GLY A 28 9.77 2.84 -5.64
CA GLY A 28 10.27 3.90 -6.51
C GLY A 28 9.36 5.13 -6.58
N MET A 29 8.52 5.34 -5.57
CA MET A 29 7.59 6.46 -5.50
C MET A 29 8.27 7.73 -5.00
N ASP A 30 8.15 8.80 -5.79
CA ASP A 30 8.51 10.15 -5.36
C ASP A 30 7.39 10.74 -4.50
N GLU A 31 7.73 11.66 -3.58
CA GLU A 31 6.85 12.30 -2.57
C GLU A 31 5.60 13.00 -3.17
N LEU A 32 5.45 13.02 -4.49
CA LEU A 32 4.41 13.68 -5.26
C LEU A 32 3.25 12.77 -5.68
N LEU A 33 3.46 11.45 -5.78
CA LEU A 33 2.42 10.48 -6.14
C LEU A 33 1.41 10.17 -5.01
N PRO A 34 1.84 10.05 -3.72
CA PRO A 34 0.91 9.78 -2.64
C PRO A 34 -0.09 10.94 -2.41
N ARG A 35 0.14 12.13 -3.00
CA ARG A 35 -0.80 13.27 -2.98
C ARG A 35 -2.17 12.93 -3.55
N CYS A 36 -2.23 12.03 -4.54
CA CYS A 36 -3.51 11.62 -5.13
C CYS A 36 -4.36 10.84 -4.12
N TYR A 37 -3.69 10.15 -3.19
CA TYR A 37 -4.29 9.31 -2.17
C TYR A 37 -4.35 9.98 -0.78
N SER A 38 -3.69 11.13 -0.57
CA SER A 38 -3.73 11.88 0.69
C SER A 38 -5.14 12.37 1.07
N ASN A 39 -6.10 12.34 0.14
CA ASN A 39 -7.51 12.61 0.40
C ASN A 39 -8.24 11.41 1.03
N LEU A 40 -7.60 10.25 1.10
CA LEU A 40 -8.09 9.01 1.68
C LEU A 40 -7.30 8.68 2.96
N PRO A 41 -7.90 7.93 3.91
CA PRO A 41 -7.14 7.35 5.00
C PRO A 41 -6.08 6.39 4.47
N ALA A 42 -4.93 6.31 5.15
CA ALA A 42 -3.75 5.53 4.73
C ALA A 42 -4.08 4.08 4.30
N ARG A 43 -5.05 3.44 4.97
CA ARG A 43 -5.49 2.08 4.65
C ARG A 43 -6.27 1.97 3.32
N GLU A 44 -7.12 2.95 3.01
CA GLU A 44 -7.80 2.98 1.70
C GLU A 44 -6.82 3.35 0.58
N ALA A 45 -5.86 4.22 0.89
CA ALA A 45 -4.78 4.57 -0.02
C ALA A 45 -3.94 3.35 -0.40
N GLU A 46 -3.55 2.50 0.57
CA GLU A 46 -2.74 1.29 0.31
C GLU A 46 -3.49 0.29 -0.58
N LEU A 47 -4.77 0.07 -0.32
CA LEU A 47 -5.62 -0.80 -1.14
C LEU A 47 -5.74 -0.30 -2.58
N ALA A 48 -6.01 0.98 -2.78
CA ALA A 48 -6.09 1.57 -4.11
C ALA A 48 -4.73 1.54 -4.83
N PHE A 49 -3.64 1.72 -4.08
CA PHE A 49 -2.29 1.64 -4.60
C PHE A 49 -1.90 0.23 -5.05
N GLY A 50 -2.19 -0.77 -4.22
CA GLY A 50 -1.94 -2.16 -4.57
C GLY A 50 -2.69 -2.62 -5.81
N ASP A 51 -3.94 -2.15 -5.98
CA ASP A 51 -4.77 -2.41 -7.16
C ASP A 51 -4.23 -1.71 -8.42
N ASP A 52 -3.90 -0.41 -8.31
CA ASP A 52 -3.43 0.41 -9.44
C ASP A 52 -2.06 -0.08 -9.98
N TYR A 53 -1.17 -0.50 -9.07
CA TYR A 53 0.17 -0.99 -9.40
C TYR A 53 0.27 -2.50 -9.57
N GLY A 54 -0.85 -3.23 -9.38
CA GLY A 54 -0.89 -4.69 -9.50
C GLY A 54 0.11 -5.40 -8.60
N LEU A 55 0.32 -4.87 -7.39
CA LEU A 55 1.27 -5.44 -6.44
C LEU A 55 0.75 -6.77 -5.94
N ASP A 56 1.60 -7.80 -5.98
CA ASP A 56 1.28 -9.09 -5.41
C ASP A 56 1.25 -8.92 -3.89
N ARG A 57 0.06 -8.97 -3.30
CA ARG A 57 -0.11 -8.95 -1.85
C ARG A 57 0.63 -10.14 -1.29
N ASP A 58 1.37 -9.94 -0.20
CA ASP A 58 2.03 -11.06 0.44
C ASP A 58 0.97 -12.02 1.01
N ASP A 59 0.71 -13.10 0.27
CA ASP A 59 -0.30 -14.12 0.59
C ASP A 59 0.00 -14.84 1.91
N ALA A 60 1.20 -14.70 2.48
CA ALA A 60 1.51 -15.25 3.80
C ALA A 60 0.88 -14.41 4.93
N LEU A 61 0.62 -13.11 4.69
CA LEU A 61 0.01 -12.20 5.65
C LEU A 61 -1.52 -12.14 5.52
N TRP A 62 -2.07 -12.47 4.36
CA TRP A 62 -3.52 -12.52 4.15
C TRP A 62 -3.99 -13.95 3.79
N PRO A 63 -4.67 -14.68 4.69
CA PRO A 63 -5.22 -15.98 4.31
C PRO A 63 -6.23 -15.75 3.18
N ARG A 64 -5.93 -16.26 1.98
CA ARG A 64 -6.88 -16.22 0.86
C ARG A 64 -8.20 -16.87 1.31
N PRO A 65 -9.33 -16.13 1.39
CA PRO A 65 -10.62 -16.78 1.56
C PRO A 65 -10.98 -17.42 0.21
N GLY A 66 -10.54 -18.66 -0.02
CA GLY A 66 -11.05 -19.46 -1.13
C GLY A 66 -10.06 -20.31 -1.93
N LEU A 67 -8.77 -20.37 -1.59
CA LEU A 67 -7.88 -21.37 -2.21
C LEU A 67 -7.81 -22.66 -1.39
N GLU A 68 -8.98 -23.26 -1.16
CA GLU A 68 -9.06 -24.67 -0.83
C GLU A 68 -8.56 -25.44 -2.06
N ARG A 69 -7.33 -25.94 -1.96
CA ARG A 69 -6.71 -26.81 -2.95
C ARG A 69 -7.67 -27.97 -3.22
N ARG A 70 -8.29 -27.98 -4.40
CA ARG A 70 -8.90 -29.21 -4.92
C ARG A 70 -7.75 -30.15 -5.29
N CYS A 71 -7.79 -31.33 -4.68
CA CYS A 71 -6.97 -32.50 -5.00
C CYS A 71 -7.02 -32.86 -6.49
#